data_AF-A0A1B6HDU1-F1
#
_entry.id   AF-A0A1B6HDU1-F1
#
_cell.length_a   1.000
_cell.length_b   1.000
_cell.length_c   1.000
_cell.angle_alpha   90.00
_cell.angle_beta   90.00
_cell.angle_gamma   90.00
#
_symmetry.space_group_name_H-M   'P 1'
#
loop_
_entity.id
_entity.type
_entity.pdbx_description
1 polymer ?
#
loop_
_entity_poly.entity_id
_entity_poly.type
_entity_poly.pdbx_seq_one_letter_code
_entity_poly.pdbx_strand_id
1 'polypeptide(L)'
;SFADFRFLVNTLHELNISLILDLPLGSFFKHQEENAKQTNSVGHAHHVIINNHILNSNVNKTVYLTPDLHGAISEVLDFWLSHGVDGFYLKDLENLVGDEKFQQHIRQWKGVLKRHKQG
;
A
#
# COMPACT_ATOMS: atom_id res chain seq x y z
N SER A 1 4.73 14.18 -17.94
CA SER A 1 3.74 14.79 -17.02
C SER A 1 2.55 13.86 -16.86
N PHE A 2 1.61 14.14 -15.95
CA PHE A 2 0.38 13.33 -15.86
C PHE A 2 -0.54 13.51 -17.08
N ALA A 3 -0.48 14.67 -17.75
CA ALA A 3 -1.19 14.87 -19.02
C ALA A 3 -0.66 13.94 -20.12
N ASP A 4 0.67 13.81 -20.22
CA ASP A 4 1.30 12.91 -21.19
C ASP A 4 0.95 11.45 -20.92
N PHE A 5 0.84 11.06 -19.65
CA PHE A 5 0.39 9.72 -19.28
C PHE A 5 -1.03 9.45 -19.77
N ARG A 6 -1.98 10.37 -19.53
CA ARG A 6 -3.36 10.21 -20.03
C ARG A 6 -3.43 10.17 -21.55
N PHE A 7 -2.62 10.99 -22.23
CA PHE A 7 -2.50 10.95 -23.68
C PHE A 7 -1.99 9.58 -24.19
N LEU A 8 -0.98 9.01 -23.52
CA LEU A 8 -0.45 7.68 -23.82
C LEU A 8 -1.53 6.61 -23.64
N VAL A 9 -2.23 6.60 -22.49
CA VAL A 9 -3.31 5.64 -22.20
C VAL A 9 -4.35 5.65 -23.32
N ASN A 10 -4.86 6.84 -23.66
CA ASN A 10 -5.87 6.98 -24.72
C ASN A 10 -5.35 6.48 -26.07
N THR A 11 -4.12 6.83 -26.45
CA THR A 11 -3.51 6.39 -27.71
C THR A 11 -3.40 4.86 -27.78
N LEU A 12 -3.02 4.20 -26.66
CA LEU A 12 -2.93 2.74 -26.61
C LEU A 12 -4.31 2.09 -26.76
N HIS A 13 -5.32 2.62 -26.07
CA HIS A 13 -6.69 2.13 -26.15
C HIS A 13 -7.31 2.31 -27.55
N GLU A 14 -7.04 3.42 -28.23
CA GLU A 14 -7.44 3.64 -29.63
C GLU A 14 -6.87 2.58 -30.58
N LEU A 15 -5.72 2.00 -30.23
CA LEU A 15 -5.07 0.91 -30.96
C LEU A 15 -5.45 -0.49 -30.44
N ASN A 16 -6.42 -0.59 -29.52
CA ASN A 16 -6.82 -1.82 -28.82
C ASN A 16 -5.67 -2.49 -28.04
N ILE A 17 -4.77 -1.68 -27.49
CA ILE A 17 -3.64 -2.15 -26.67
C ILE A 17 -3.94 -1.86 -25.20
N SER A 18 -3.93 -2.89 -24.36
CA SER A 18 -4.07 -2.74 -22.91
C SER A 18 -2.75 -2.32 -22.26
N LEU A 19 -2.82 -1.42 -21.29
CA LEU A 19 -1.69 -0.96 -20.49
C LEU A 19 -1.62 -1.73 -19.17
N ILE A 20 -0.52 -2.45 -18.94
CA ILE A 20 -0.22 -3.13 -17.68
C ILE A 20 0.96 -2.43 -17.01
N LEU A 21 0.81 -2.03 -15.75
CA LEU A 21 1.89 -1.40 -14.98
C LEU A 21 2.61 -2.41 -14.07
N ASP A 22 3.90 -2.21 -13.90
CA ASP A 22 4.69 -2.93 -12.90
C ASP A 22 4.44 -2.36 -11.50
N LEU A 23 4.13 -3.23 -10.55
CA LEU A 23 4.02 -2.88 -9.13
C LEU A 23 5.01 -3.72 -8.30
N PRO A 24 6.20 -3.18 -7.98
CA PRO A 24 7.22 -3.90 -7.20
C PRO A 24 6.86 -3.91 -5.72
N LEU A 25 6.09 -4.91 -5.31
CA LEU A 25 5.60 -5.03 -3.94
C LEU A 25 6.70 -5.46 -2.96
N GLY A 26 7.61 -6.34 -3.38
CA GLY A 26 8.68 -6.85 -2.50
C GLY A 26 9.59 -5.76 -1.94
N SER A 27 10.05 -4.83 -2.78
CA SER A 27 10.90 -3.71 -2.35
C SER A 27 10.16 -2.76 -1.41
N PHE A 28 8.86 -2.51 -1.66
CA PHE A 28 8.02 -1.68 -0.82
C PHE A 28 7.89 -2.25 0.60
N PHE A 29 7.57 -3.54 0.73
CA PHE A 29 7.47 -4.20 2.03
C PHE A 29 8.83 -4.29 2.75
N LYS A 30 9.91 -4.58 2.01
CA LYS A 30 11.27 -4.68 2.58
C LYS A 30 11.77 -3.35 3.15
N HIS A 31 11.64 -2.25 2.40
CA HIS A 31 12.02 -0.94 2.89
C HIS A 31 11.25 -0.56 4.16
N GLN A 32 9.99 -0.97 4.28
CA GLN A 32 9.22 -0.67 5.47
C GLN A 32 9.62 -1.52 6.68
N GLU A 33 9.93 -2.80 6.49
CA GLU A 33 10.46 -3.64 7.57
C GLU A 33 11.78 -3.07 8.11
N GLU A 34 12.65 -2.59 7.23
CA GLU A 34 13.91 -1.91 7.59
C GLU A 34 13.65 -0.60 8.37
N ASN A 35 12.67 0.21 7.95
CA ASN A 35 12.28 1.43 8.66
C ASN A 35 11.64 1.14 10.03
N ALA A 36 10.80 0.10 10.15
CA ALA A 36 10.19 -0.32 11.41
C ALA A 36 11.22 -0.86 12.42
N LYS A 37 12.31 -1.47 11.94
CA LYS A 37 13.44 -1.89 12.78
C LYS A 37 14.26 -0.70 13.30
N GLN A 38 14.37 0.38 12.53
CA GLN A 38 15.08 1.61 12.94
C GLN A 38 14.32 2.45 13.99
N THR A 39 12.99 2.43 14.01
CA THR A 39 12.23 3.15 15.05
C THR A 39 12.34 2.51 16.43
N ASN A 40 12.68 1.23 16.51
CA ASN A 40 12.79 0.49 17.77
C ASN A 40 14.15 0.63 18.47
N SER A 41 15.13 1.30 17.86
CA SER A 41 16.47 1.51 18.43
C SER A 41 16.69 2.90 19.06
N VAL A 42 15.71 3.81 19.03
CA VAL A 42 15.77 5.14 19.67
C VAL A 42 14.77 5.24 20.82
N GLY A 43 14.90 4.35 21.81
CA GLY A 43 14.16 4.43 23.06
C GLY A 43 14.74 5.50 24.00
N HIS A 44 14.36 6.77 23.84
CA HIS A 44 14.36 7.73 24.95
C HIS A 44 12.94 8.28 25.08
N ALA A 45 12.24 7.83 26.12
CA ALA A 45 10.84 8.15 26.37
C ALA A 45 10.67 9.66 26.60
N HIS A 46 10.20 10.38 25.59
CA HIS A 46 9.74 11.76 25.74
C HIS A 46 8.35 11.75 26.38
N HIS A 47 8.30 12.09 27.67
CA HIS A 47 7.07 12.26 28.44
C HIS A 47 6.44 13.60 28.04
N VAL A 48 5.26 13.60 27.40
CA VAL A 48 4.45 14.83 27.19
C VAL A 48 3.25 14.76 28.13
N ILE A 49 3.20 15.67 29.11
CA ILE A 49 2.09 15.79 30.07
C ILE A 49 1.03 16.73 29.47
N ILE A 50 -0.22 16.27 29.32
CA ILE A 50 -1.36 17.12 28.92
C ILE A 50 -2.50 16.95 29.95
N ASN A 51 -2.94 18.06 30.54
CA ASN A 51 -4.16 18.23 31.36
C ASN A 51 -4.38 17.27 32.55
N ASN A 52 -3.55 17.41 33.59
CA ASN A 52 -3.81 17.08 35.01
C ASN A 52 -4.52 15.75 35.38
N HIS A 53 -4.44 14.71 34.55
CA HIS A 53 -4.84 13.35 34.90
C HIS A 53 -3.64 12.41 34.71
N ILE A 54 -3.11 11.83 35.80
CA ILE A 54 -2.07 10.79 35.71
C ILE A 54 -2.78 9.49 35.31
N LEU A 55 -2.68 9.11 34.03
CA LEU A 55 -3.06 7.78 33.57
C LEU A 55 -1.93 6.81 33.93
N ASN A 56 -2.07 6.13 35.06
CA ASN A 56 -1.28 4.96 35.38
C ASN A 56 -1.81 3.78 34.55
N SER A 57 -1.35 3.69 33.30
CA SER A 57 -1.51 2.50 32.49
C SER A 57 -0.16 2.11 31.91
N ASN A 58 0.32 0.96 32.35
CA ASN A 58 1.39 0.12 31.81
C ASN A 58 1.10 -0.37 30.38
N VAL A 59 0.60 0.51 29.51
CA VAL A 59 0.30 0.26 28.09
C VAL A 59 1.09 1.26 27.25
N ASN A 60 2.41 1.23 27.38
CA ASN A 60 3.29 1.90 26.42
C ASN A 60 3.62 0.94 25.28
N LYS A 61 2.57 0.41 24.64
CA LYS A 61 2.63 0.21 23.20
C LYS A 61 1.84 1.39 22.67
N THR A 62 2.53 2.51 22.46
CA THR A 62 2.10 3.46 21.44
C THR A 62 1.93 2.61 20.19
N VAL A 63 0.70 2.18 19.96
CA VAL A 63 0.22 1.80 18.66
C VAL A 63 0.38 3.08 17.87
N TYR A 64 1.59 3.29 17.34
CA TYR A 64 1.68 3.78 15.98
C TYR A 64 0.70 2.89 15.26
N LEU A 65 -0.47 3.46 14.98
CA LEU A 65 -1.36 2.96 13.96
C LEU A 65 -0.42 2.87 12.76
N THR A 66 0.22 1.69 12.58
CA THR A 66 0.82 1.34 11.31
C THR A 66 -0.34 1.60 10.36
N PRO A 67 -0.25 2.64 9.50
CA PRO A 67 -1.31 2.90 8.54
C PRO A 67 -1.63 1.56 7.92
N ASP A 68 -2.92 1.20 7.84
CA ASP A 68 -3.33 -0.07 7.26
C ASP A 68 -2.73 -0.15 5.84
N LEU A 69 -1.56 -0.77 5.75
CA LEU A 69 -0.64 -0.70 4.62
C LEU A 69 -1.24 -1.37 3.39
N HIS A 70 -2.12 -2.32 3.67
CA HIS A 70 -2.95 -3.01 2.71
C HIS A 70 -3.98 -2.06 2.08
N GLY A 71 -4.45 -1.08 2.85
CA GLY A 71 -5.18 0.08 2.37
C GLY A 71 -4.36 0.91 1.39
N ALA A 72 -3.10 1.22 1.71
CA ALA A 72 -2.23 2.02 0.83
C ALA A 72 -2.02 1.37 -0.55
N ILE A 73 -1.81 0.05 -0.64
CA ILE A 73 -1.73 -0.63 -1.94
C ILE A 73 -3.08 -0.60 -2.66
N SER A 74 -4.18 -0.79 -1.93
CA SER A 74 -5.52 -0.70 -2.51
C SER A 74 -5.81 0.68 -3.10
N GLU A 75 -5.37 1.76 -2.44
CA GLU A 75 -5.47 3.14 -2.93
C GLU A 75 -4.62 3.36 -4.20
N VAL A 76 -3.40 2.83 -4.25
CA VAL A 76 -2.54 2.91 -5.45
C VAL A 76 -3.19 2.18 -6.63
N LEU A 77 -3.72 0.97 -6.40
CA LEU A 77 -4.43 0.22 -7.43
C LEU A 77 -5.64 1.01 -7.94
N ASP A 78 -6.46 1.54 -7.03
CA ASP A 78 -7.65 2.31 -7.35
C ASP A 78 -7.32 3.59 -8.15
N PHE A 79 -6.26 4.30 -7.74
CA PHE A 79 -5.76 5.48 -8.45
C PHE A 79 -5.40 5.14 -9.90
N TRP A 80 -4.56 4.14 -10.14
CA TRP A 80 -4.11 3.83 -11.51
C TRP A 80 -5.24 3.25 -12.38
N LEU A 81 -6.11 2.41 -11.82
CA LEU A 81 -7.29 1.89 -12.52
C LEU A 81 -8.23 3.03 -12.95
N SER A 82 -8.48 4.01 -12.07
CA SER A 82 -9.32 5.18 -12.41
C SER A 82 -8.75 6.06 -13.51
N HIS A 83 -7.48 5.85 -13.90
CA HIS A 83 -6.80 6.57 -14.98
C HIS A 83 -6.52 5.69 -16.21
N GLY A 84 -7.24 4.59 -16.37
CA GLY A 84 -7.24 3.77 -17.58
C GLY A 84 -6.12 2.73 -17.66
N VAL A 85 -5.45 2.43 -16.54
CA VAL A 85 -4.59 1.24 -16.45
C VAL A 85 -5.46 -0.01 -16.43
N ASP A 86 -5.13 -1.01 -17.25
CA ASP A 86 -5.96 -2.21 -17.43
C ASP A 86 -5.59 -3.36 -16.47
N GLY A 87 -4.39 -3.28 -15.89
CA GLY A 87 -3.91 -4.28 -14.95
C GLY A 87 -2.53 -3.99 -14.40
N PHE A 88 -2.07 -4.87 -13.52
CA PHE A 88 -0.77 -4.77 -12.88
C PHE A 88 -0.03 -6.10 -12.93
N TYR A 89 1.27 -6.01 -13.15
CA TYR A 89 2.20 -7.08 -12.89
C TYR A 89 2.76 -6.90 -11.48
N LEU A 90 2.36 -7.77 -10.56
CA LEU A 90 2.81 -7.76 -9.17
C LEU A 90 4.14 -8.51 -9.07
N LYS A 91 5.23 -7.77 -8.85
CA LYS A 91 6.57 -8.37 -8.71
C LYS A 91 6.84 -8.81 -7.28
N ASP A 92 7.64 -9.87 -7.16
CA ASP A 92 8.19 -10.37 -5.90
C ASP A 92 7.13 -10.89 -4.91
N LEU A 93 5.99 -11.39 -5.43
CA LEU A 93 4.92 -11.97 -4.61
C LEU A 93 5.39 -13.22 -3.86
N GLU A 94 6.38 -13.94 -4.39
CA GLU A 94 7.02 -15.10 -3.76
C GLU A 94 7.59 -14.78 -2.38
N ASN A 95 7.98 -13.53 -2.13
CA ASN A 95 8.51 -13.09 -0.83
C ASN A 95 7.41 -12.91 0.22
N LEU A 96 6.13 -12.89 -0.19
CA LEU A 96 4.99 -12.69 0.69
C LEU A 96 4.24 -13.99 1.03
N VAL A 97 4.69 -15.13 0.50
CA VAL A 97 4.06 -16.45 0.76
C VAL A 97 4.06 -16.81 2.24
N GLY A 98 5.03 -16.32 3.02
CA GLY A 98 5.12 -16.52 4.46
C GLY A 98 4.25 -15.59 5.30
N ASP A 99 3.62 -14.57 4.72
CA ASP A 99 2.72 -13.66 5.44
C ASP A 99 1.33 -14.31 5.57
N GLU A 100 0.90 -14.55 6.82
CA GLU A 100 -0.40 -15.14 7.15
C GLU A 100 -1.58 -14.36 6.55
N LYS A 101 -1.42 -13.05 6.34
CA LYS A 101 -2.46 -12.19 5.78
C LYS A 101 -2.38 -12.05 4.26
N PHE A 102 -1.35 -12.59 3.61
CA PHE A 102 -1.15 -12.47 2.17
C PHE A 102 -2.40 -12.86 1.35
N GLN A 103 -3.03 -13.97 1.71
CA GLN A 103 -4.25 -14.42 1.04
C GLN A 103 -5.41 -13.43 1.17
N GLN A 104 -5.54 -12.78 2.34
CA GLN A 104 -6.54 -11.74 2.55
C GLN A 104 -6.27 -10.53 1.64
N HIS A 105 -5.00 -10.12 1.52
CA HIS A 105 -4.61 -8.98 0.67
C HIS A 105 -4.88 -9.25 -0.80
N ILE A 106 -4.52 -10.43 -1.30
CA ILE A 106 -4.82 -10.82 -2.70
C ILE A 106 -6.33 -10.78 -2.96
N ARG A 107 -7.16 -11.21 -2.00
CA ARG A 107 -8.63 -11.11 -2.14
C ARG A 107 -9.11 -9.67 -2.15
N GLN A 108 -8.57 -8.80 -1.29
CA GLN A 108 -8.90 -7.38 -1.27
C GLN A 108 -8.52 -6.69 -2.59
N TRP A 109 -7.29 -6.87 -3.06
CA TRP A 109 -6.81 -6.29 -4.32
C TRP A 109 -7.59 -6.82 -5.53
N LYS A 110 -7.93 -8.11 -5.54
CA LYS A 110 -8.86 -8.68 -6.54
C LYS A 110 -10.23 -8.03 -6.48
N GLY A 111 -10.70 -7.69 -5.28
CA GLY A 111 -11.93 -6.91 -5.08
C GLY A 111 -11.85 -5.53 -5.72
N VAL A 112 -10.72 -4.82 -5.57
CA VAL A 112 -10.46 -3.52 -6.23
C VAL A 112 -10.53 -3.66 -7.75
N LEU A 113 -9.79 -4.61 -8.32
CA LEU A 113 -9.75 -4.86 -9.77
C LEU A 113 -11.14 -5.17 -10.35
N LYS A 114 -11.97 -5.93 -9.63
CA LYS A 114 -13.33 -6.26 -10.09
C LYS A 114 -14.24 -5.05 -10.20
N ARG A 115 -14.12 -4.07 -9.30
CA ARG A 115 -14.96 -2.87 -9.34
C ARG A 115 -14.73 -2.03 -10.60
N HIS A 116 -13.50 -2.00 -11.10
CA HIS A 116 -13.13 -1.24 -12.30
C HIS A 116 -13.39 -2.00 -13.61
N LYS A 117 -13.60 -3.32 -13.58
CA LYS A 117 -13.91 -4.15 -14.76
C LYS A 117 -15.41 -4.31 -15.08
N GLN A 118 -16.29 -3.82 -14.21
CA GLN A 118 -17.75 -3.95 -14.37
C GLN A 118 -18.42 -2.68 -14.93
N GLY A 119 -17.63 -1.70 -15.37
CA GLY A 119 -18.09 -0.50 -16.07
C GLY A 119 -18.08 -0.67 -17.59
#